data_AF-A0A1F6PFY6-F1
#
_entry.id   AF-A0A1F6PFY6-F1
#
_cell.length_a   1.000
_cell.length_b   1.000
_cell.length_c   1.000
_cell.angle_alpha   90.00
_cell.angle_beta   90.00
_cell.angle_gamma   90.00
#
_symmetry.space_group_name_H-M   'P 1'
#
loop_
_entity.id
_entity.type
_entity.pdbx_description
1 polymer ?
#
loop_
_entity_poly.entity_id
_entity_poly.type
_entity_poly.pdbx_seq_one_letter_code
_entity_poly.pdbx_strand_id
1 'polypeptide(L)'
;MKIVSQEKINKQLTGDFNYYFEVEAGIFLIEITARAKSWWQNFKKLRAFFKDDDLDLFLDNSRVYISTSNDRDVAAIWNGNELNGLSKIVLIAVKLNAGKHTLSFKPDENPVLENIRIMQLEKSDKDKISYTPLSNVAEIGDRRPWISCVLFDFAVKEISIIAKTDKIGRDDQDIKLVIDGKVEENENKNSHKDWYWCGKVRKGKEHEFNKQVNLKKDKHNLELYADNDPLLKKMEIKFVFDDGGSGKPLVRYTHKGILNNEDYNRYDDVISEVVSYWNGEFGKDTDPPPEPLDPNLVKALIFQESRMGYDTDAGANVMQVGNTGDPSILTLRGELRESWIHNSKLIPLKYDAKLKWKA
;
A
#
# COMPACT_ATOMS: atom_id res chain seq x y z
N MET A 1 -18.09 6.13 1.69
CA MET A 1 -17.46 4.80 1.44
C MET A 1 -18.54 3.74 1.31
N LYS A 2 -18.46 2.93 0.25
CA LYS A 2 -19.41 1.87 -0.08
C LYS A 2 -18.86 0.51 0.37
N ILE A 3 -19.64 -0.30 1.08
CA ILE A 3 -19.25 -1.68 1.42
C ILE A 3 -19.32 -2.53 0.15
N VAL A 4 -18.24 -3.23 -0.17
CA VAL A 4 -18.14 -4.16 -1.31
C VAL A 4 -18.32 -5.60 -0.84
N SER A 5 -17.66 -5.97 0.25
CA SER A 5 -17.78 -7.28 0.87
C SER A 5 -17.68 -7.16 2.39
N GLN A 6 -18.36 -8.04 3.12
CA GLN A 6 -18.24 -8.18 4.55
C GLN A 6 -18.53 -9.62 4.96
N GLU A 7 -17.60 -10.23 5.69
CA GLU A 7 -17.72 -11.61 6.12
C GLU A 7 -17.22 -11.80 7.55
N LYS A 8 -18.06 -12.46 8.36
CA LYS A 8 -17.73 -12.88 9.71
C LYS A 8 -17.16 -14.30 9.63
N ILE A 9 -15.85 -14.41 9.80
CA ILE A 9 -15.08 -15.65 9.62
C ILE A 9 -15.08 -16.47 10.91
N ASN A 10 -14.71 -15.85 12.04
CA ASN A 10 -14.58 -16.49 13.36
C ASN A 10 -13.94 -17.88 13.33
N LYS A 11 -12.78 -17.99 12.68
CA LYS A 11 -12.10 -19.25 12.42
C LYS A 11 -10.70 -19.24 13.03
N GLN A 12 -10.40 -20.26 13.83
CA GLN A 12 -9.03 -20.58 14.20
C GLN A 12 -8.29 -21.13 12.97
N LEU A 13 -7.16 -20.51 12.62
CA LEU A 13 -6.36 -20.90 11.48
C LEU A 13 -5.24 -21.84 11.94
N THR A 14 -5.26 -23.08 11.47
CA THR A 14 -4.22 -24.10 11.74
C THR A 14 -3.31 -24.35 10.53
N GLY A 15 -3.44 -23.52 9.50
CA GLY A 15 -2.70 -23.56 8.24
C GLY A 15 -3.16 -22.41 7.35
N ASP A 16 -2.48 -22.24 6.21
CA ASP A 16 -2.71 -21.13 5.28
C ASP A 16 -4.20 -21.00 4.89
N PHE A 17 -4.68 -19.76 4.86
CA PHE A 17 -6.04 -19.43 4.49
C PHE A 17 -6.04 -18.30 3.46
N ASN A 18 -6.77 -18.49 2.35
CA ASN A 18 -6.90 -17.49 1.30
C ASN A 18 -8.35 -17.02 1.22
N TYR A 19 -8.53 -15.70 1.26
CA TYR A 19 -9.79 -15.05 1.02
C TYR A 19 -9.75 -14.35 -0.35
N TYR A 20 -10.59 -14.81 -1.27
CA TYR A 20 -10.65 -14.27 -2.63
C TYR A 20 -11.78 -13.26 -2.74
N PHE A 21 -11.52 -12.16 -3.44
CA PHE A 21 -12.53 -11.13 -3.71
C PHE A 21 -12.30 -10.51 -5.08
N GLU A 22 -13.35 -9.94 -5.65
CA GLU A 22 -13.32 -9.31 -6.97
C GLU A 22 -13.85 -7.89 -6.85
N VAL A 23 -13.17 -6.93 -7.49
CA VAL A 23 -13.49 -5.50 -7.37
C VAL A 23 -13.38 -4.79 -8.71
N GLU A 24 -14.02 -3.63 -8.82
CA GLU A 24 -13.71 -2.64 -9.86
C GLU A 24 -12.44 -1.86 -9.48
N ALA A 25 -11.79 -1.23 -10.46
CA ALA A 25 -10.63 -0.40 -10.19
C ALA A 25 -10.99 0.79 -9.27
N GLY A 26 -10.18 1.06 -8.25
CA GLY A 26 -10.44 2.15 -7.31
C GLY A 26 -9.59 2.12 -6.05
N ILE A 27 -9.92 3.01 -5.12
CA ILE A 27 -9.31 3.04 -3.78
C ILE A 27 -10.19 2.26 -2.81
N PHE A 28 -9.56 1.42 -2.00
CA PHE A 28 -10.20 0.56 -1.04
C PHE A 28 -9.63 0.77 0.35
N LEU A 29 -10.51 0.61 1.34
CA LEU A 29 -10.15 0.38 2.74
C LEU A 29 -10.58 -1.04 3.10
N ILE A 30 -9.61 -1.91 3.39
CA ILE A 30 -9.83 -3.28 3.82
C ILE A 30 -9.64 -3.33 5.34
N GLU A 31 -10.69 -3.66 6.07
CA GLU A 31 -10.69 -3.83 7.52
C GLU A 31 -10.65 -5.34 7.84
N ILE A 32 -9.66 -5.75 8.62
CA ILE A 32 -9.48 -7.13 9.04
C ILE A 32 -9.31 -7.16 10.55
N THR A 33 -10.07 -8.02 11.21
CA THR A 33 -9.95 -8.23 12.66
C THR A 33 -9.51 -9.65 12.93
N ALA A 34 -8.46 -9.79 13.72
CA ALA A 34 -8.00 -11.07 14.23
C ALA A 34 -7.43 -10.89 15.64
N ARG A 35 -7.20 -12.01 16.30
CA ARG A 35 -6.56 -12.09 17.62
C ARG A 35 -5.54 -13.23 17.64
N ALA A 36 -4.50 -13.07 18.45
CA ALA A 36 -3.43 -14.04 18.58
C ALA A 36 -3.02 -14.13 20.06
N LYS A 37 -2.79 -15.34 20.58
CA LYS A 37 -2.47 -15.57 22.00
C LYS A 37 -0.98 -15.54 22.26
N SER A 38 -0.59 -15.07 23.43
CA SER A 38 0.81 -15.14 23.85
C SER A 38 1.20 -16.56 24.26
N TRP A 39 2.50 -16.83 24.27
CA TRP A 39 3.02 -18.15 24.65
C TRP A 39 2.58 -18.57 26.06
N TRP A 40 2.43 -17.61 26.99
CA TRP A 40 1.94 -17.86 28.35
C TRP A 40 0.51 -18.41 28.35
N GLN A 41 -0.32 -17.98 27.41
CA GLN A 41 -1.70 -18.44 27.28
C GLN A 41 -1.79 -19.82 26.61
N ASN A 42 -0.74 -20.21 25.86
CA ASN A 42 -0.58 -21.52 25.23
C ASN A 42 0.01 -22.59 26.18
N PHE A 43 0.47 -22.19 27.37
CA PHE A 43 1.16 -23.02 28.37
C PHE A 43 0.39 -24.27 28.88
N LYS A 44 -0.92 -24.38 28.63
CA LYS A 44 -1.73 -25.54 29.05
C LYS A 44 -1.32 -26.86 28.35
N LYS A 45 -0.47 -26.81 27.34
CA LYS A 45 0.12 -27.99 26.67
C LYS A 45 1.63 -28.00 26.92
N LEU A 46 2.12 -28.91 27.76
CA LEU A 46 3.54 -29.12 28.14
C LEU A 46 4.54 -29.30 26.96
N ARG A 47 4.11 -29.22 25.69
CA ARG A 47 4.94 -29.31 24.48
C ARG A 47 5.07 -27.99 23.70
N ALA A 48 4.39 -26.91 24.11
CA ALA A 48 4.42 -25.60 23.44
C ALA A 48 5.13 -24.53 24.28
N PHE A 49 6.23 -24.91 24.95
CA PHE A 49 7.09 -23.95 25.63
C PHE A 49 7.68 -23.01 24.58
N PHE A 50 7.41 -21.71 24.69
CA PHE A 50 7.92 -20.62 23.82
C PHE A 50 7.24 -20.41 22.46
N LYS A 51 6.00 -20.86 22.26
CA LYS A 51 5.27 -20.56 21.02
C LYS A 51 4.00 -19.74 21.27
N ASP A 52 4.03 -18.49 20.88
CA ASP A 52 2.84 -17.66 20.69
C ASP A 52 2.12 -18.00 19.38
N ASP A 53 0.88 -17.55 19.28
CA ASP A 53 0.17 -17.53 18.00
C ASP A 53 0.56 -16.26 17.26
N ASP A 54 0.91 -16.36 15.98
CA ASP A 54 1.17 -15.18 15.13
C ASP A 54 0.38 -15.30 13.82
N LEU A 55 0.07 -14.17 13.19
CA LEU A 55 -0.58 -14.18 11.88
C LEU A 55 0.06 -13.16 10.94
N ASP A 56 0.57 -13.67 9.82
CA ASP A 56 1.00 -12.86 8.69
C ASP A 56 -0.13 -12.64 7.69
N LEU A 57 -0.06 -11.49 7.02
CA LEU A 57 -1.00 -11.09 5.99
C LEU A 57 -0.28 -10.70 4.72
N PHE A 58 -0.83 -11.14 3.59
CA PHE A 58 -0.43 -10.73 2.26
C PHE A 58 -1.67 -10.24 1.52
N LEU A 59 -1.53 -9.14 0.80
CA LEU A 59 -2.48 -8.70 -0.21
C LEU A 59 -1.87 -9.01 -1.57
N ASP A 60 -2.51 -9.90 -2.31
CA ASP A 60 -1.96 -10.59 -3.45
C ASP A 60 -0.59 -11.21 -3.11
N ASN A 61 0.50 -10.73 -3.70
CA ASN A 61 1.85 -11.21 -3.43
C ASN A 61 2.66 -10.30 -2.49
N SER A 62 2.05 -9.22 -1.99
CA SER A 62 2.72 -8.20 -1.18
C SER A 62 2.44 -8.43 0.30
N ARG A 63 3.49 -8.63 1.10
CA ARG A 63 3.37 -8.76 2.56
C ARG A 63 2.90 -7.43 3.15
N VAL A 64 1.86 -7.48 3.99
CA VAL A 64 1.41 -6.36 4.80
C VAL A 64 2.11 -6.45 6.15
N TYR A 65 2.86 -5.42 6.50
CA TYR A 65 3.66 -5.37 7.71
C TYR A 65 3.76 -3.94 8.22
N ILE A 66 3.99 -3.79 9.52
CA ILE A 66 4.08 -2.49 10.18
C ILE A 66 5.52 -2.21 10.64
N SER A 67 6.22 -3.24 11.13
CA SER A 67 7.63 -3.17 11.51
C SER A 67 8.56 -3.30 10.30
N THR A 68 9.65 -2.54 10.28
CA THR A 68 10.74 -2.73 9.31
C THR A 68 11.66 -3.90 9.65
N SER A 69 11.41 -4.61 10.76
CA SER A 69 12.13 -5.83 11.09
C SER A 69 11.83 -6.93 10.08
N ASN A 70 12.86 -7.70 9.71
CA ASN A 70 12.69 -8.90 8.89
C ASN A 70 12.41 -10.15 9.73
N ASP A 71 12.54 -10.05 11.05
CA ASP A 71 12.21 -11.14 11.96
C ASP A 71 10.70 -11.38 11.95
N ARG A 72 10.27 -12.61 11.65
CA ARG A 72 8.86 -12.95 11.50
C ARG A 72 8.08 -12.72 12.79
N ASP A 73 8.68 -13.09 13.91
CA ASP A 73 8.08 -12.94 15.24
C ASP A 73 7.86 -11.46 15.55
N VAL A 74 8.72 -10.56 15.06
CA VAL A 74 8.59 -9.10 15.25
C VAL A 74 7.74 -8.43 14.16
N ALA A 75 7.64 -9.05 12.98
CA ALA A 75 7.01 -8.47 11.79
C ALA A 75 5.58 -8.94 11.55
N ALA A 76 5.13 -9.99 12.28
CA ALA A 76 3.77 -10.48 12.21
C ALA A 76 2.78 -9.36 12.52
N ILE A 77 1.75 -9.23 11.69
CA ILE A 77 0.82 -8.10 11.80
C ILE A 77 -0.13 -8.28 13.00
N TRP A 78 -0.41 -9.53 13.38
CA TRP A 78 -0.94 -9.92 14.69
C TRP A 78 0.10 -10.77 15.40
N ASN A 79 0.85 -10.16 16.32
CA ASN A 79 1.80 -10.85 17.19
C ASN A 79 1.13 -11.29 18.50
N GLY A 80 1.24 -12.56 18.88
CA GLY A 80 0.58 -13.10 20.05
C GLY A 80 1.11 -12.55 21.38
N ASN A 81 2.40 -12.32 21.50
CA ASN A 81 3.03 -11.71 22.69
C ASN A 81 2.63 -10.25 22.91
N GLU A 82 2.39 -9.49 21.84
CA GLU A 82 1.88 -8.13 21.92
C GLU A 82 0.37 -8.11 22.24
N LEU A 83 -0.41 -9.02 21.64
CA LEU A 83 -1.86 -8.99 21.73
C LEU A 83 -2.42 -9.71 22.95
N ASN A 84 -1.75 -10.73 23.47
CA ASN A 84 -2.19 -11.51 24.63
C ASN A 84 -3.65 -12.00 24.48
N GLY A 85 -4.02 -12.47 23.29
CA GLY A 85 -5.35 -13.03 22.98
C GLY A 85 -6.43 -11.97 22.71
N LEU A 86 -6.07 -10.69 22.72
CA LEU A 86 -6.98 -9.58 22.43
C LEU A 86 -6.98 -9.27 20.93
N SER A 87 -8.06 -8.64 20.48
CA SER A 87 -8.33 -8.36 19.08
C SER A 87 -7.58 -7.11 18.64
N LYS A 88 -7.07 -7.16 17.42
CA LYS A 88 -6.49 -6.01 16.72
C LYS A 88 -7.15 -5.86 15.36
N ILE A 89 -7.45 -4.62 15.01
CA ILE A 89 -7.94 -4.24 13.69
C ILE A 89 -6.76 -3.80 12.84
N VAL A 90 -6.67 -4.36 11.64
CA VAL A 90 -5.78 -3.89 10.58
C VAL A 90 -6.63 -3.25 9.49
N LEU A 91 -6.30 -2.00 9.16
CA LEU A 91 -6.87 -1.25 8.06
C LEU A 91 -5.84 -1.15 6.93
N ILE A 92 -6.18 -1.59 5.74
CA ILE A 92 -5.32 -1.44 4.55
C ILE A 92 -5.98 -0.46 3.61
N ALA A 93 -5.36 0.69 3.44
CA ALA A 93 -5.71 1.66 2.40
C ALA A 93 -4.84 1.39 1.17
N VAL A 94 -5.48 1.08 0.04
CA VAL A 94 -4.78 0.63 -1.17
C VAL A 94 -5.58 0.97 -2.43
N LYS A 95 -4.88 1.26 -3.53
CA LYS A 95 -5.47 1.32 -4.87
C LYS A 95 -5.40 -0.07 -5.52
N LEU A 96 -6.54 -0.60 -5.94
CA LEU A 96 -6.64 -1.89 -6.61
C LEU A 96 -7.10 -1.69 -8.06
N ASN A 97 -6.59 -2.55 -8.94
CA ASN A 97 -7.09 -2.65 -10.32
C ASN A 97 -8.40 -3.44 -10.35
N ALA A 98 -9.11 -3.38 -11.46
CA ALA A 98 -10.29 -4.22 -11.63
C ALA A 98 -9.86 -5.69 -11.76
N GLY A 99 -10.57 -6.59 -11.08
CA GLY A 99 -10.35 -8.03 -11.18
C GLY A 99 -10.27 -8.71 -9.82
N LYS A 100 -9.67 -9.90 -9.83
CA LYS A 100 -9.60 -10.80 -8.68
C LYS A 100 -8.35 -10.52 -7.86
N HIS A 101 -8.53 -10.42 -6.56
CA HIS A 101 -7.50 -10.19 -5.57
C HIS A 101 -7.61 -11.24 -4.45
N THR A 102 -6.52 -11.40 -3.71
CA THR A 102 -6.43 -12.38 -2.63
C THR A 102 -5.88 -11.75 -1.36
N LEU A 103 -6.52 -12.02 -0.21
CA LEU A 103 -5.89 -11.88 1.09
C LEU A 103 -5.39 -13.25 1.53
N SER A 104 -4.08 -13.41 1.65
CA SER A 104 -3.46 -14.65 2.11
C SER A 104 -2.99 -14.51 3.55
N PHE A 105 -3.44 -15.43 4.39
CA PHE A 105 -3.19 -15.49 5.82
C PHE A 105 -2.30 -16.68 6.13
N LYS A 106 -1.13 -16.43 6.72
CA LYS A 106 -0.17 -17.48 7.08
C LYS A 106 -0.02 -17.53 8.59
N PRO A 107 -0.74 -18.44 9.28
CA PRO A 107 -0.64 -18.54 10.73
C PRO A 107 0.69 -19.14 11.17
N ASP A 108 1.15 -18.74 12.34
CA ASP A 108 2.00 -19.56 13.21
C ASP A 108 1.16 -20.00 14.41
N GLU A 109 1.22 -21.30 14.73
CA GLU A 109 0.32 -21.96 15.66
C GLU A 109 -1.19 -21.77 15.34
N ASN A 110 -1.94 -20.99 16.14
CA ASN A 110 -3.41 -21.07 16.18
C ASN A 110 -4.16 -19.71 16.34
N PRO A 111 -3.80 -18.65 15.61
CA PRO A 111 -4.51 -17.37 15.67
C PRO A 111 -5.95 -17.51 15.17
N VAL A 112 -6.81 -16.57 15.57
CA VAL A 112 -8.23 -16.55 15.17
C VAL A 112 -8.49 -15.36 14.27
N LEU A 113 -8.89 -15.63 13.02
CA LEU A 113 -9.39 -14.63 12.08
C LEU A 113 -10.89 -14.43 12.31
N GLU A 114 -11.30 -13.20 12.60
CA GLU A 114 -12.65 -12.91 13.07
C GLU A 114 -13.53 -12.32 11.97
N ASN A 115 -13.05 -11.28 11.29
CA ASN A 115 -13.85 -10.52 10.33
C ASN A 115 -12.99 -9.96 9.20
N ILE A 116 -13.54 -9.93 7.99
CA ILE A 116 -13.00 -9.22 6.84
C ILE A 116 -14.09 -8.30 6.30
N ARG A 117 -13.76 -7.04 6.04
CA ARG A 117 -14.66 -6.07 5.44
C ARG A 117 -13.92 -5.22 4.43
N ILE A 118 -14.44 -5.15 3.21
CA ILE A 118 -13.85 -4.45 2.08
C ILE A 118 -14.77 -3.29 1.73
N MET A 119 -14.23 -2.08 1.78
CA MET A 119 -14.95 -0.85 1.49
C MET A 119 -14.27 -0.12 0.34
N GLN A 120 -15.04 0.37 -0.61
CA GLN A 120 -14.57 1.19 -1.71
C GLN A 120 -14.83 2.67 -1.41
N LEU A 121 -13.86 3.51 -1.75
CA LEU A 121 -14.01 4.95 -1.72
C LEU A 121 -14.98 5.39 -2.82
N GLU A 122 -15.95 6.24 -2.45
CA GLU A 122 -16.94 6.73 -3.41
C GLU A 122 -16.37 7.89 -4.23
N LYS A 123 -16.85 8.06 -5.46
CA LYS A 123 -16.39 9.13 -6.37
C LYS A 123 -16.56 10.55 -5.81
N SER A 124 -17.44 10.73 -4.83
CA SER A 124 -17.64 12.00 -4.11
C SER A 124 -16.52 12.30 -3.11
N ASP A 125 -15.82 11.28 -2.60
CA ASP A 125 -14.82 11.38 -1.54
C ASP A 125 -13.40 11.27 -2.14
N LYS A 126 -13.09 12.07 -3.17
CA LYS A 126 -11.92 11.85 -4.06
C LYS A 126 -10.55 11.84 -3.37
N ASP A 127 -10.41 12.50 -2.22
CA ASP A 127 -9.12 12.77 -1.58
C ASP A 127 -9.10 12.42 -0.08
N LYS A 128 -10.11 11.66 0.40
CA LYS A 128 -10.27 11.39 1.84
C LYS A 128 -10.81 10.00 2.13
N ILE A 129 -10.06 9.21 2.88
CA ILE A 129 -10.55 7.98 3.51
C ILE A 129 -11.15 8.34 4.87
N SER A 130 -12.37 7.85 5.14
CA SER A 130 -13.05 8.04 6.42
C SER A 130 -13.42 6.68 7.01
N TYR A 131 -12.95 6.41 8.22
CA TYR A 131 -13.20 5.17 8.94
C TYR A 131 -13.93 5.46 10.25
N THR A 132 -15.00 4.69 10.49
CA THR A 132 -15.72 4.63 11.76
C THR A 132 -15.88 3.15 12.10
N PRO A 133 -15.34 2.70 13.25
CA PRO A 133 -15.51 1.32 13.71
C PRO A 133 -16.99 0.96 13.83
N LEU A 134 -17.38 -0.24 13.39
CA LEU A 134 -18.75 -0.73 13.55
C LEU A 134 -19.15 -0.92 15.02
N SER A 135 -18.18 -1.27 15.85
CA SER A 135 -18.31 -1.41 17.30
C SER A 135 -17.00 -1.01 17.98
N ASN A 136 -17.04 -0.69 19.27
CA ASN A 136 -15.79 -0.49 20.01
C ASN A 136 -15.13 -1.86 20.22
N VAL A 137 -14.04 -2.13 19.49
CA VAL A 137 -13.32 -3.41 19.56
C VAL A 137 -12.20 -3.37 20.61
N ALA A 138 -11.98 -2.23 21.28
CA ALA A 138 -11.01 -2.19 22.37
C ALA A 138 -11.50 -3.07 23.54
N GLU A 139 -10.88 -4.23 23.71
CA GLU A 139 -11.06 -5.09 24.88
C GLU A 139 -10.26 -4.52 26.09
N ILE A 140 -10.53 -4.96 27.32
CA ILE A 140 -9.72 -4.53 28.47
C ILE A 140 -8.35 -5.23 28.39
N GLY A 141 -7.26 -4.45 28.38
CA GLY A 141 -5.89 -4.95 28.37
C GLY A 141 -4.87 -3.83 28.46
N ASP A 142 -3.59 -4.15 28.54
CA ASP A 142 -2.51 -3.19 28.85
C ASP A 142 -1.63 -2.93 27.61
N ARG A 143 -1.38 -1.65 27.31
CA ARG A 143 -0.37 -1.12 26.36
C ARG A 143 -0.09 -1.93 25.10
N ARG A 144 -1.14 -2.25 24.35
CA ARG A 144 -1.03 -3.15 23.19
C ARG A 144 -1.42 -2.48 21.88
N PRO A 145 -0.95 -2.97 20.73
CA PRO A 145 -1.48 -2.56 19.44
C PRO A 145 -2.98 -2.86 19.39
N TRP A 146 -3.78 -1.87 18.99
CA TRP A 146 -5.22 -1.99 18.90
C TRP A 146 -5.72 -1.80 17.47
N ILE A 147 -5.30 -0.72 16.81
CA ILE A 147 -5.63 -0.45 15.41
C ILE A 147 -4.35 -0.09 14.68
N SER A 148 -4.10 -0.75 13.56
CA SER A 148 -3.00 -0.38 12.66
C SER A 148 -3.56 -0.08 11.28
N CYS A 149 -3.24 1.08 10.72
CA CYS A 149 -3.57 1.43 9.36
C CYS A 149 -2.31 1.48 8.51
N VAL A 150 -2.30 0.66 7.45
CA VAL A 150 -1.22 0.58 6.46
C VAL A 150 -1.74 1.23 5.19
N LEU A 151 -1.05 2.29 4.75
CA LEU A 151 -1.37 3.04 3.54
C LEU A 151 -0.35 2.65 2.47
N PHE A 152 -0.80 2.06 1.36
CA PHE A 152 0.08 1.69 0.26
C PHE A 152 0.07 2.77 -0.83
N ASP A 153 1.22 3.41 -1.04
CA ASP A 153 1.46 4.35 -2.14
C ASP A 153 0.59 5.62 -2.08
N PHE A 154 0.42 6.17 -0.87
CA PHE A 154 -0.37 7.38 -0.63
C PHE A 154 0.51 8.54 -0.17
N ALA A 155 0.39 9.70 -0.82
CA ALA A 155 0.90 10.96 -0.29
C ALA A 155 -0.09 11.52 0.74
N VAL A 156 0.21 11.41 2.04
CA VAL A 156 -0.71 11.82 3.10
C VAL A 156 -0.52 13.29 3.45
N LYS A 157 -1.58 14.09 3.30
CA LYS A 157 -1.57 15.52 3.61
C LYS A 157 -1.91 15.78 5.08
N GLU A 158 -2.98 15.16 5.56
CA GLU A 158 -3.56 15.45 6.86
C GLU A 158 -4.16 14.19 7.47
N ILE A 159 -4.00 14.04 8.78
CA ILE A 159 -4.60 12.97 9.57
C ILE A 159 -5.46 13.63 10.65
N SER A 160 -6.73 13.21 10.74
CA SER A 160 -7.65 13.58 11.82
C SER A 160 -8.17 12.32 12.52
N ILE A 161 -8.07 12.27 13.84
CA ILE A 161 -8.53 11.13 14.65
C ILE A 161 -9.32 11.68 15.83
N ILE A 162 -10.55 11.24 15.99
CA ILE A 162 -11.42 11.58 17.11
C ILE A 162 -11.55 10.35 17.99
N ALA A 163 -11.11 10.47 19.23
CA ALA A 163 -11.22 9.41 20.22
C ALA A 163 -11.66 9.95 21.58
N LYS A 164 -12.13 9.05 22.43
CA LYS A 164 -12.56 9.32 23.79
C LYS A 164 -11.84 8.36 24.74
N THR A 165 -11.29 8.95 25.79
CA THR A 165 -10.62 8.25 26.87
C THR A 165 -11.09 8.78 28.22
N ASP A 166 -11.16 7.92 29.23
CA ASP A 166 -11.62 8.26 30.56
C ASP A 166 -10.69 7.72 31.66
N LYS A 167 -10.85 8.25 32.87
CA LYS A 167 -10.19 7.76 34.06
C LYS A 167 -11.15 6.87 34.84
N ILE A 168 -10.82 5.58 34.95
CA ILE A 168 -11.63 4.58 35.65
C ILE A 168 -10.95 4.26 36.99
N GLY A 169 -11.36 4.99 38.03
CA GLY A 169 -10.83 4.78 39.38
C GLY A 169 -9.37 5.19 39.51
N ARG A 170 -8.47 4.20 39.70
CA ARG A 170 -7.01 4.43 39.80
C ARG A 170 -6.29 4.26 38.46
N ASP A 171 -6.96 3.68 37.47
CA ASP A 171 -6.44 3.40 36.15
C ASP A 171 -7.03 4.39 35.14
N ASP A 172 -6.45 4.48 33.95
CA ASP A 172 -6.96 5.27 32.85
C ASP A 172 -6.98 4.50 31.53
N GLN A 173 -7.97 4.85 30.72
CA GLN A 173 -7.98 4.45 29.32
C GLN A 173 -7.05 5.42 28.60
N ASP A 174 -6.06 4.92 27.88
CA ASP A 174 -5.12 5.76 27.16
C ASP A 174 -5.02 5.32 25.70
N ILE A 175 -4.78 6.26 24.78
CA ILE A 175 -4.41 5.93 23.39
C ILE A 175 -3.09 6.62 23.03
N LYS A 176 -2.14 5.82 22.56
CA LYS A 176 -0.87 6.25 21.99
C LYS A 176 -0.95 6.20 20.48
N LEU A 177 -0.48 7.26 19.83
CA LEU A 177 -0.44 7.40 18.38
C LEU A 177 1.00 7.29 17.88
N VAL A 178 1.22 6.43 16.90
CA VAL A 178 2.51 6.28 16.21
C VAL A 178 2.29 6.46 14.71
N ILE A 179 3.10 7.30 14.08
CA ILE A 179 3.09 7.56 12.63
C ILE A 179 4.50 7.25 12.11
N ASP A 180 4.64 6.26 11.23
CA ASP A 180 5.92 5.79 10.68
C ASP A 180 6.98 5.55 11.77
N GLY A 181 6.58 4.87 12.84
CA GLY A 181 7.43 4.56 14.00
C GLY A 181 7.68 5.74 14.95
N LYS A 182 7.22 6.96 14.61
CA LYS A 182 7.35 8.14 15.46
C LYS A 182 6.13 8.33 16.34
N VAL A 183 6.35 8.41 17.65
CA VAL A 183 5.29 8.68 18.63
C VAL A 183 4.85 10.15 18.55
N GLU A 184 3.54 10.38 18.49
CA GLU A 184 2.94 11.70 18.63
C GLU A 184 2.62 11.95 20.10
N GLU A 185 3.40 12.84 20.73
CA GLU A 185 3.28 13.18 22.15
C GLU A 185 2.04 14.04 22.42
N ASN A 186 1.47 13.93 23.63
CA ASN A 186 0.42 14.82 24.08
C ASN A 186 0.95 16.22 24.48
N GLU A 187 0.05 17.18 24.63
CA GLU A 187 0.41 18.56 25.05
C GLU A 187 0.94 18.65 26.50
N ASN A 188 0.65 17.65 27.34
CA ASN A 188 0.98 17.63 28.76
C ASN A 188 2.20 16.74 29.06
N LYS A 189 3.38 17.33 28.94
CA LYS A 189 4.68 16.65 29.14
C LYS A 189 4.85 15.93 30.49
N ASN A 190 4.06 16.27 31.51
CA ASN A 190 4.20 15.72 32.87
C ASN A 190 3.30 14.51 33.15
N SER A 191 2.45 14.10 32.20
CA SER A 191 1.55 12.95 32.39
C SER A 191 1.47 12.13 31.12
N HIS A 192 2.04 10.93 31.15
CA HIS A 192 1.83 9.92 30.12
C HIS A 192 2.13 10.50 28.72
N LYS A 193 3.26 11.21 28.57
CA LYS A 193 3.56 12.06 27.40
C LYS A 193 3.43 11.34 26.05
N ASP A 194 3.68 10.04 26.01
CA ASP A 194 3.62 9.21 24.80
C ASP A 194 2.18 8.75 24.47
N TRP A 195 1.21 9.08 25.33
CA TRP A 195 -0.22 8.79 25.20
C TRP A 195 -0.97 10.05 24.82
N TYR A 196 -1.17 10.25 23.52
CA TYR A 196 -1.83 11.45 22.97
C TYR A 196 -3.21 11.70 23.62
N TRP A 197 -4.02 10.64 23.74
CA TRP A 197 -5.28 10.68 24.48
C TRP A 197 -5.11 10.05 25.85
N CYS A 198 -4.66 10.84 26.84
CA CYS A 198 -4.55 10.36 28.22
C CYS A 198 -5.87 10.50 28.99
N GLY A 199 -6.45 9.41 29.47
CA GLY A 199 -7.74 9.38 30.18
C GLY A 199 -7.74 10.22 31.46
N LYS A 200 -6.63 10.24 32.22
CA LYS A 200 -6.47 11.15 33.38
C LYS A 200 -6.57 12.63 33.02
N VAL A 201 -6.16 13.01 31.80
CA VAL A 201 -6.23 14.38 31.29
C VAL A 201 -7.60 14.66 30.68
N ARG A 202 -8.15 13.74 29.88
CA ARG A 202 -9.37 13.94 29.08
C ARG A 202 -10.67 13.70 29.85
N LYS A 203 -10.67 12.84 30.88
CA LYS A 203 -11.80 12.59 31.80
C LYS A 203 -13.13 12.34 31.07
N GLY A 204 -13.11 11.47 30.07
CA GLY A 204 -14.30 11.03 29.35
C GLY A 204 -14.75 11.98 28.25
N LYS A 205 -13.99 13.04 27.95
CA LYS A 205 -14.26 13.95 26.83
C LYS A 205 -13.62 13.44 25.55
N GLU A 206 -14.32 13.66 24.44
CA GLU A 206 -13.76 13.47 23.11
C GLU A 206 -12.64 14.49 22.86
N HIS A 207 -11.62 14.05 22.12
CA HIS A 207 -10.55 14.92 21.70
C HIS A 207 -10.06 14.51 20.31
N GLU A 208 -9.71 15.51 19.52
CA GLU A 208 -9.25 15.35 18.15
C GLU A 208 -7.73 15.52 18.09
N PHE A 209 -7.05 14.55 17.47
CA PHE A 209 -5.75 14.78 16.84
C PHE A 209 -6.02 15.29 15.43
N ASN A 210 -5.46 16.43 15.05
CA ASN A 210 -5.55 16.96 13.70
C ASN A 210 -4.21 17.59 13.32
N LYS A 211 -3.53 17.03 12.32
CA LYS A 211 -2.19 17.47 11.93
C LYS A 211 -1.98 17.34 10.43
N GLN A 212 -1.38 18.38 9.85
CA GLN A 212 -0.75 18.28 8.54
C GLN A 212 0.57 17.53 8.68
N VAL A 213 0.64 16.37 8.03
CA VAL A 213 1.82 15.50 8.09
C VAL A 213 2.67 15.60 6.81
N ASN A 214 2.06 15.95 5.67
CA ASN A 214 2.72 16.12 4.37
C ASN A 214 3.72 14.99 4.04
N LEU A 215 3.30 13.76 4.29
CA LEU A 215 4.06 12.56 3.94
C LEU A 215 4.05 12.40 2.42
N LYS A 216 5.21 12.06 1.86
CA LYS A 216 5.37 11.83 0.42
C LYS A 216 4.62 10.56 0.01
N LYS A 217 4.53 10.30 -1.29
CA LYS A 217 3.96 9.06 -1.79
C LYS A 217 4.87 7.89 -1.44
N ASP A 218 4.47 7.08 -0.47
CA ASP A 218 5.18 5.87 -0.04
C ASP A 218 4.21 4.94 0.73
N LYS A 219 4.74 3.86 1.29
CA LYS A 219 4.07 3.07 2.31
C LYS A 219 4.16 3.78 3.67
N HIS A 220 3.01 4.06 4.27
CA HIS A 220 2.93 4.66 5.61
C HIS A 220 2.19 3.77 6.60
N ASN A 221 2.61 3.84 7.86
CA ASN A 221 2.02 3.10 8.96
C ASN A 221 1.52 4.06 10.04
N LEU A 222 0.27 3.87 10.43
CA LEU A 222 -0.37 4.56 11.53
C LEU A 222 -0.79 3.53 12.56
N GLU A 223 -0.37 3.67 13.81
CA GLU A 223 -0.70 2.73 14.87
C GLU A 223 -1.33 3.44 16.06
N LEU A 224 -2.43 2.87 16.53
CA LEU A 224 -3.08 3.20 17.79
C LEU A 224 -2.81 2.06 18.76
N TYR A 225 -2.07 2.38 19.82
CA TYR A 225 -1.92 1.51 20.97
C TYR A 225 -2.97 1.90 22.02
N ALA A 226 -3.58 0.91 22.65
CA ALA A 226 -4.59 1.10 23.67
C ALA A 226 -4.09 0.61 25.03
N ASP A 227 -4.39 1.40 26.05
CA ASP A 227 -4.44 0.95 27.44
C ASP A 227 -5.91 0.93 27.88
N ASN A 228 -6.32 -0.17 28.51
CA ASN A 228 -7.69 -0.53 28.83
C ASN A 228 -8.60 -0.59 27.57
N ASP A 229 -9.86 -0.11 27.65
CA ASP A 229 -10.89 -0.18 26.60
C ASP A 229 -11.33 1.21 26.04
N PRO A 230 -10.41 2.05 25.50
CA PRO A 230 -10.73 3.37 24.99
C PRO A 230 -11.66 3.31 23.76
N LEU A 231 -12.22 4.45 23.34
CA LEU A 231 -13.18 4.51 22.24
C LEU A 231 -12.68 5.35 21.07
N LEU A 232 -12.56 4.74 19.90
CA LEU A 232 -12.29 5.44 18.64
C LEU A 232 -13.64 5.81 18.02
N LYS A 233 -13.84 7.10 17.77
CA LYS A 233 -15.06 7.60 17.10
C LYS A 233 -14.86 7.63 15.59
N LYS A 234 -13.73 8.16 15.15
CA LYS A 234 -13.47 8.42 13.74
C LYS A 234 -12.00 8.54 13.45
N MET A 235 -11.61 8.10 12.26
CA MET A 235 -10.32 8.38 11.64
C MET A 235 -10.57 8.90 10.23
N GLU A 236 -9.97 10.02 9.88
CA GLU A 236 -9.97 10.58 8.54
C GLU A 236 -8.53 10.80 8.08
N ILE A 237 -8.23 10.36 6.87
CA ILE A 237 -6.92 10.52 6.24
C ILE A 237 -7.16 11.22 4.92
N LYS A 238 -6.66 12.46 4.81
CA LYS A 238 -6.65 13.21 3.56
C LYS A 238 -5.33 12.95 2.85
N PHE A 239 -5.43 12.58 1.59
CA PHE A 239 -4.27 12.29 0.76
C PHE A 239 -4.33 13.15 -0.49
N VAL A 240 -3.17 13.37 -1.09
CA VAL A 240 -3.11 13.96 -2.42
C VAL A 240 -3.45 12.84 -3.40
N PHE A 241 -4.56 13.00 -4.10
CA PHE A 241 -4.87 12.12 -5.22
C PHE A 241 -3.85 12.40 -6.31
N ASP A 242 -2.80 11.59 -6.35
CA ASP A 242 -1.91 11.50 -7.49
C ASP A 242 -2.58 10.48 -8.43
N ASP A 243 -3.26 10.97 -9.46
CA ASP A 243 -3.91 10.18 -10.51
C ASP A 243 -2.92 9.35 -11.36
N GLY A 244 -1.67 9.22 -10.91
CA GLY A 244 -0.51 8.84 -11.72
C GLY A 244 0.19 10.06 -12.32
N GLY A 245 -0.26 11.27 -11.98
CA GLY A 245 0.20 12.55 -12.50
C GLY A 245 1.28 13.26 -11.66
N SER A 246 2.28 12.54 -11.13
CA SER A 246 3.63 13.13 -11.04
C SER A 246 4.35 13.08 -12.39
N GLY A 247 3.80 12.34 -13.36
CA GLY A 247 4.00 12.67 -14.77
C GLY A 247 3.38 14.04 -15.04
N LYS A 248 4.15 14.96 -15.63
CA LYS A 248 3.62 16.22 -16.15
C LYS A 248 2.28 15.94 -16.83
N PRO A 249 1.20 16.68 -16.54
CA PRO A 249 -0.09 16.44 -17.17
C PRO A 249 0.11 16.35 -18.68
N LEU A 250 -0.53 15.37 -19.33
CA LEU A 250 -0.42 15.20 -20.77
C LEU A 250 -0.84 16.51 -21.45
N VAL A 251 0.10 17.08 -22.20
CA VAL A 251 -0.12 18.28 -22.99
C VAL A 251 -1.11 17.91 -24.07
N ARG A 252 -2.23 18.63 -24.11
CA ARG A 252 -3.25 18.44 -25.14
C ARG A 252 -2.74 19.01 -26.45
N TYR A 253 -2.78 18.21 -27.51
CA TYR A 253 -2.54 18.72 -28.84
C TYR A 253 -3.75 19.51 -29.33
N THR A 254 -3.50 20.75 -29.72
CA THR A 254 -4.48 21.66 -30.34
C THR A 254 -4.44 21.61 -31.87
N HIS A 255 -3.50 20.85 -32.43
CA HIS A 255 -3.37 20.64 -33.86
C HIS A 255 -4.61 19.91 -34.40
N LYS A 256 -5.29 20.54 -35.35
CA LYS A 256 -6.34 19.89 -36.15
C LYS A 256 -5.61 19.18 -37.28
N GLY A 257 -5.57 17.85 -37.22
CA GLY A 257 -4.83 17.03 -38.16
C GLY A 257 -5.21 17.26 -39.63
N ILE A 258 -4.51 16.58 -40.55
CA ILE A 258 -4.66 16.78 -42.00
C ILE A 258 -6.12 16.61 -42.47
N LEU A 259 -6.85 15.67 -41.85
CA LEU A 259 -8.25 15.37 -42.18
C LEU A 259 -9.29 16.14 -41.34
N ASN A 260 -8.85 17.06 -40.46
CA ASN A 260 -9.69 17.87 -39.55
C ASN A 260 -10.61 17.11 -38.58
N ASN A 261 -10.60 15.78 -38.57
CA ASN A 261 -11.38 14.91 -37.69
C ASN A 261 -10.52 14.01 -36.78
N GLU A 262 -9.21 14.26 -36.76
CA GLU A 262 -8.25 13.46 -36.00
C GLU A 262 -8.19 13.94 -34.55
N ASP A 263 -8.39 13.01 -33.61
CA ASP A 263 -8.24 13.27 -32.17
C ASP A 263 -6.92 12.69 -31.68
N TYR A 264 -5.90 13.56 -31.61
CA TYR A 264 -4.59 13.18 -31.12
C TYR A 264 -4.51 13.04 -29.60
N ASN A 265 -5.62 13.21 -28.88
CA ASN A 265 -5.69 13.03 -27.43
C ASN A 265 -6.50 11.77 -27.05
N ARG A 266 -6.98 10.99 -28.04
CA ARG A 266 -7.85 9.82 -27.84
C ARG A 266 -7.26 8.69 -26.99
N TYR A 267 -5.94 8.69 -26.80
CA TYR A 267 -5.20 7.69 -26.03
C TYR A 267 -4.54 8.25 -24.78
N ASP A 268 -4.87 9.46 -24.35
CA ASP A 268 -4.21 10.10 -23.20
C ASP A 268 -4.30 9.27 -21.91
N ASP A 269 -5.48 8.68 -21.63
CA ASP A 269 -5.68 7.81 -20.48
C ASP A 269 -4.83 6.53 -20.58
N VAL A 270 -4.81 5.91 -21.77
CA VAL A 270 -4.03 4.67 -22.04
C VAL A 270 -2.54 4.93 -21.94
N ILE A 271 -2.06 6.05 -22.49
CA ILE A 271 -0.64 6.46 -22.41
C ILE A 271 -0.25 6.65 -20.95
N SER A 272 -1.09 7.34 -20.16
CA SER A 272 -0.83 7.57 -18.74
C SER A 272 -0.78 6.26 -17.95
N GLU A 273 -1.71 5.33 -18.22
CA GLU A 273 -1.74 4.01 -17.58
C GLU A 273 -0.50 3.18 -17.93
N VAL A 274 -0.14 3.08 -19.20
CA VAL A 274 1.01 2.29 -19.67
C VAL A 274 2.32 2.86 -19.13
N VAL A 275 2.48 4.18 -19.12
CA VAL A 275 3.67 4.85 -18.57
C VAL A 275 3.77 4.60 -17.07
N SER A 276 2.65 4.70 -16.34
CA SER A 276 2.61 4.39 -14.90
C SER A 276 2.99 2.93 -14.63
N TYR A 277 2.50 1.99 -15.43
CA TYR A 277 2.84 0.58 -15.32
C TYR A 277 4.35 0.35 -15.50
N TRP A 278 4.93 0.85 -16.60
CA TRP A 278 6.35 0.67 -16.89
C TRP A 278 7.26 1.36 -15.90
N ASN A 279 6.92 2.55 -15.42
CA ASN A 279 7.66 3.19 -14.34
C ASN A 279 7.65 2.36 -13.05
N GLY A 280 6.52 1.70 -12.74
CA GLY A 280 6.43 0.74 -11.65
C GLY A 280 7.30 -0.49 -11.86
N GLU A 281 7.40 -1.02 -13.09
CA GLU A 281 8.30 -2.15 -13.40
C GLU A 281 9.77 -1.74 -13.33
N PHE A 282 10.16 -0.62 -13.94
CA PHE A 282 11.55 -0.14 -13.91
C PHE A 282 12.02 0.21 -12.51
N GLY A 283 11.14 0.74 -11.65
CA GLY A 283 11.45 1.05 -10.27
C GLY A 283 11.79 -0.17 -9.40
N LYS A 284 11.51 -1.39 -9.87
CA LYS A 284 11.88 -2.64 -9.18
C LYS A 284 13.30 -3.12 -9.51
N ASP A 285 13.96 -2.52 -10.50
CA ASP A 285 15.33 -2.91 -10.87
C ASP A 285 16.32 -2.50 -9.77
N THR A 286 17.44 -3.22 -9.71
CA THR A 286 18.59 -2.92 -8.85
C THR A 286 19.26 -1.59 -9.20
N ASP A 287 19.20 -1.17 -10.47
CA ASP A 287 19.73 0.09 -10.98
C ASP A 287 18.67 0.80 -11.87
N PRO A 288 17.59 1.34 -11.29
CA PRO A 288 16.50 1.93 -12.07
C PRO A 288 16.96 3.22 -12.79
N PRO A 289 16.29 3.61 -13.89
CA PRO A 289 16.55 4.90 -14.52
C PRO A 289 16.43 6.06 -13.51
N PRO A 290 17.34 7.05 -13.56
CA PRO A 290 17.35 8.15 -12.59
C PRO A 290 16.12 9.06 -12.71
N GLU A 291 15.46 9.05 -13.87
CA GLU A 291 14.21 9.76 -14.14
C GLU A 291 13.17 8.78 -14.67
N PRO A 292 11.91 8.86 -14.20
CA PRO A 292 10.82 8.05 -14.73
C PRO A 292 10.49 8.45 -16.17
N LEU A 293 9.93 7.51 -16.93
CA LEU A 293 9.41 7.72 -18.27
C LEU A 293 8.37 8.85 -18.25
N ASP A 294 8.60 9.90 -19.05
CA ASP A 294 7.70 11.05 -19.19
C ASP A 294 6.53 10.69 -20.14
N PRO A 295 5.26 10.76 -19.68
CA PRO A 295 4.13 10.44 -20.54
C PRO A 295 3.99 11.38 -21.73
N ASN A 296 4.46 12.64 -21.63
CA ASN A 296 4.47 13.57 -22.76
C ASN A 296 5.50 13.18 -23.83
N LEU A 297 6.62 12.58 -23.42
CA LEU A 297 7.60 12.05 -24.37
C LEU A 297 7.01 10.86 -25.14
N VAL A 298 6.35 9.93 -24.43
CA VAL A 298 5.66 8.79 -25.07
C VAL A 298 4.57 9.29 -26.02
N LYS A 299 3.76 10.25 -25.59
CA LYS A 299 2.73 10.87 -26.44
C LYS A 299 3.34 11.52 -27.70
N ALA A 300 4.45 12.23 -27.56
CA ALA A 300 5.15 12.84 -28.69
C ALA A 300 5.73 11.81 -29.66
N LEU A 301 6.30 10.71 -29.15
CA LEU A 301 6.78 9.61 -29.98
C LEU A 301 5.64 8.97 -30.77
N ILE A 302 4.52 8.61 -30.11
CA ILE A 302 3.37 8.03 -30.80
C ILE A 302 2.81 8.98 -31.87
N PHE A 303 2.77 10.29 -31.56
CA PHE A 303 2.35 11.30 -32.52
C PHE A 303 3.29 11.39 -33.73
N GLN A 304 4.60 11.45 -33.51
CA GLN A 304 5.59 11.54 -34.58
C GLN A 304 5.60 10.28 -35.46
N GLU A 305 5.48 9.11 -34.83
CA GLU A 305 5.65 7.83 -35.53
C GLU A 305 4.38 7.38 -36.23
N SER A 306 3.19 7.67 -35.71
CA SER A 306 1.94 7.10 -36.23
C SER A 306 0.83 8.12 -36.44
N ARG A 307 1.08 9.39 -36.13
CA ARG A 307 0.04 10.42 -35.99
C ARG A 307 -1.06 9.93 -35.06
N MET A 308 -0.73 9.28 -33.94
CA MET A 308 -1.69 8.62 -33.05
C MET A 308 -2.51 7.52 -33.72
N GLY A 309 -1.92 6.76 -34.64
CA GLY A 309 -2.58 5.71 -35.43
C GLY A 309 -3.47 6.23 -36.56
N TYR A 310 -3.25 7.47 -37.03
CA TYR A 310 -3.88 8.02 -38.23
C TYR A 310 -3.00 7.91 -39.48
N ASP A 311 -1.71 7.64 -39.32
CA ASP A 311 -0.79 7.41 -40.43
C ASP A 311 -0.75 5.91 -40.77
N THR A 312 -1.23 5.55 -41.96
CA THR A 312 -1.24 4.16 -42.46
C THR A 312 0.06 3.77 -43.16
N ASP A 313 0.86 4.76 -43.55
CA ASP A 313 2.14 4.57 -44.25
C ASP A 313 3.34 4.72 -43.30
N ALA A 314 3.08 5.15 -42.07
CA ALA A 314 4.01 5.12 -40.96
C ALA A 314 4.57 3.70 -40.74
N GLY A 315 5.83 3.49 -41.09
CA GLY A 315 6.58 2.32 -40.63
C GLY A 315 6.67 2.36 -39.11
N ALA A 316 6.22 1.32 -38.42
CA ALA A 316 6.29 1.23 -36.96
C ALA A 316 7.76 1.22 -36.49
N ASN A 317 8.35 2.41 -36.27
CA ASN A 317 9.71 2.58 -35.78
C ASN A 317 9.70 2.87 -34.28
N VAL A 318 9.24 1.89 -33.49
CA VAL A 318 9.06 2.09 -32.04
C VAL A 318 10.39 2.23 -31.29
N MET A 319 11.46 1.62 -31.80
CA MET A 319 12.84 1.79 -31.38
C MET A 319 13.68 1.38 -32.59
N GLN A 320 14.65 2.18 -33.03
CA GLN A 320 15.49 1.78 -34.16
C GLN A 320 16.30 0.54 -33.78
N VAL A 321 15.79 -0.60 -34.24
CA VAL A 321 16.44 -1.90 -34.23
C VAL A 321 16.25 -2.41 -35.67
N GLY A 322 16.82 -1.73 -36.66
CA GLY A 322 16.63 -2.20 -38.04
C GLY A 322 16.79 -1.25 -39.24
N ASN A 323 17.25 -0.01 -39.11
CA ASN A 323 17.57 0.79 -40.31
C ASN A 323 18.96 0.49 -40.87
N THR A 324 19.06 0.30 -42.20
CA THR A 324 20.33 0.01 -42.87
C THR A 324 21.31 1.18 -42.66
N GLY A 325 22.38 0.97 -41.90
CA GLY A 325 23.34 2.01 -41.50
C GLY A 325 23.28 2.42 -40.03
N ASP A 326 22.32 1.90 -39.26
CA ASP A 326 22.23 2.11 -37.81
C ASP A 326 23.25 1.20 -37.06
N PRO A 327 24.13 1.77 -36.21
CA PRO A 327 25.02 0.99 -35.35
C PRO A 327 24.31 -0.07 -34.51
N SER A 328 23.04 0.13 -34.11
CA SER A 328 22.25 -0.84 -33.35
C SER A 328 22.11 -2.20 -34.05
N ILE A 329 22.10 -2.22 -35.40
CA ILE A 329 22.09 -3.45 -36.20
C ILE A 329 23.40 -4.22 -36.06
N LEU A 330 24.53 -3.51 -36.08
CA LEU A 330 25.85 -4.13 -35.88
C LEU A 330 25.87 -4.80 -34.51
N THR A 331 25.27 -4.15 -33.52
CA THR A 331 25.14 -4.66 -32.17
C THR A 331 24.30 -5.95 -32.08
N LEU A 332 23.10 -5.97 -32.67
CA LEU A 332 22.26 -7.19 -32.76
C LEU A 332 22.92 -8.35 -33.52
N ARG A 333 23.76 -8.03 -34.51
CA ARG A 333 24.52 -9.02 -35.29
C ARG A 333 25.76 -9.52 -34.56
N GLY A 334 26.04 -9.00 -33.36
CA GLY A 334 27.22 -9.32 -32.57
C GLY A 334 28.51 -8.69 -33.09
N GLU A 335 28.41 -7.71 -33.98
CA GLU A 335 29.53 -6.97 -34.57
C GLU A 335 30.02 -5.81 -33.66
N LEU A 336 29.17 -5.33 -32.74
CA LEU A 336 29.55 -4.39 -31.67
C LEU A 336 29.40 -5.05 -30.30
N ARG A 337 30.34 -4.74 -29.38
CA ARG A 337 30.29 -5.23 -27.99
C ARG A 337 29.24 -4.46 -27.20
N GLU A 338 28.26 -5.17 -26.66
CA GLU A 338 27.28 -4.59 -25.75
C GLU A 338 27.73 -4.64 -24.31
N SER A 339 27.19 -3.73 -23.51
CA SER A 339 27.33 -3.77 -22.06
C SER A 339 26.10 -3.16 -21.40
N TRP A 340 25.77 -3.64 -20.21
CA TRP A 340 24.79 -3.04 -19.30
C TRP A 340 25.47 -2.57 -18.02
N ILE A 341 24.86 -1.64 -17.30
CA ILE A 341 25.33 -1.23 -15.98
C ILE A 341 24.65 -2.12 -14.95
N HIS A 342 25.45 -2.75 -14.09
CA HIS A 342 24.95 -3.53 -12.96
C HIS A 342 25.85 -3.28 -11.75
N ASN A 343 25.27 -2.88 -10.61
CA ASN A 343 26.01 -2.42 -9.43
C ASN A 343 27.03 -1.32 -9.78
N SER A 344 26.62 -0.32 -10.56
CA SER A 344 27.50 0.77 -11.05
C SER A 344 28.73 0.31 -11.85
N LYS A 345 28.73 -0.93 -12.37
CA LYS A 345 29.81 -1.47 -13.21
C LYS A 345 29.29 -1.78 -14.61
N LEU A 346 30.06 -1.39 -15.61
CA LEU A 346 29.80 -1.74 -17.00
C LEU A 346 30.14 -3.23 -17.21
N ILE A 347 29.13 -4.07 -17.40
CA ILE A 347 29.28 -5.50 -17.62
C ILE A 347 29.03 -5.79 -19.11
N PRO A 348 29.97 -6.44 -19.82
CA PRO A 348 29.73 -6.87 -21.19
C PRO A 348 28.61 -7.90 -21.29
N LEU A 349 27.64 -7.65 -22.17
CA LEU A 349 26.60 -8.62 -22.50
C LEU A 349 27.21 -9.72 -23.38
N LYS A 350 26.98 -10.98 -23.02
CA LYS A 350 27.43 -12.15 -23.78
C LYS A 350 26.24 -12.80 -24.43
N TYR A 351 26.20 -12.78 -25.75
CA TYR A 351 25.21 -13.49 -26.55
C TYR A 351 25.72 -14.89 -26.88
N ASP A 352 24.91 -15.92 -26.62
CA ASP A 352 25.17 -17.26 -27.13
C ASP A 352 25.01 -17.24 -28.66
N ALA A 353 26.11 -17.42 -29.39
CA ALA A 353 26.21 -17.24 -30.85
C ALA A 353 25.46 -18.31 -31.69
N LYS A 354 24.33 -18.84 -31.22
CA LYS A 354 23.60 -19.95 -31.86
C LYS A 354 22.20 -19.62 -32.37
N LEU A 355 21.85 -18.35 -32.59
CA LEU A 355 20.66 -17.99 -33.36
C LEU A 355 21.01 -17.93 -34.85
N LYS A 356 20.99 -19.09 -35.51
CA LYS A 356 20.94 -19.16 -36.98
C LYS A 356 19.55 -18.72 -37.42
N TRP A 357 19.42 -17.46 -37.81
CA TRP A 357 18.25 -16.98 -38.54
C TRP A 357 18.24 -17.67 -39.92
N LYS A 358 17.21 -18.48 -40.19
CA LYS A 358 16.92 -18.92 -41.55
C LYS A 358 16.35 -17.71 -42.29
N ALA A 359 17.02 -17.34 -43.39
CA ALA A 359 16.55 -16.34 -44.33
C ALA A 359 15.21 -16.72 -44.95
#